data_AF-A0A260AJA8-F1
#
_entry.id   AF-A0A260AJA8-F1
#
_cell.length_a   1.000
_cell.length_b   1.000
_cell.length_c   1.000
_cell.angle_alpha   90.00
_cell.angle_beta   90.00
_cell.angle_gamma   90.00
#
_symmetry.space_group_name_H-M   'P 1'
#
loop_
_entity.id
_entity.type
_entity.pdbx_description
1 polymer ?
#
loop_
_entity_poly.entity_id
_entity_poly.type
_entity_poly.pdbx_seq_one_letter_code
_entity_poly.pdbx_strand_id
1 'polypeptide(L)'
;MNNLLRVEEGHDLHPESTRPDRSYWYTVDDLVDHLGYRRKALVDLFGDATPCLDGEFGWTVSSVAKVEREVIAPALRLAKTSFVDDESADVTLARVDFGGLDRAQNGPSPADIVFAR
;
A
#
# COMPACT_ATOMS: atom_id res chain seq x y z
N MET A 1 -1.73 67.41 -12.80
CA MET A 1 -0.84 66.48 -13.53
C MET A 1 -1.33 65.08 -13.20
N ASN A 2 -2.01 64.45 -14.17
CA ASN A 2 -2.49 63.07 -14.09
C ASN A 2 -1.31 62.11 -14.29
N ASN A 3 -1.26 61.02 -13.53
CA ASN A 3 -0.56 59.76 -13.84
C ASN A 3 -1.20 58.72 -12.90
N LEU A 4 -2.34 58.13 -13.25
CA LEU A 4 -2.47 56.89 -14.04
C LEU A 4 -1.60 55.76 -13.46
N LEU A 5 -2.14 55.04 -12.49
CA LEU A 5 -1.63 53.74 -12.05
C LEU A 5 -1.66 52.79 -13.25
N ARG A 6 -0.46 52.41 -13.65
CA ARG A 6 -0.09 51.52 -14.75
C ARG A 6 -0.65 50.12 -14.50
N VAL A 7 -1.30 49.57 -15.51
CA VAL A 7 -1.69 48.16 -15.60
C VAL A 7 -0.46 47.29 -15.40
N GLU A 8 -0.47 46.43 -14.38
CA GLU A 8 0.50 45.34 -14.26
C GLU A 8 0.03 44.17 -15.12
N GLU A 9 0.68 43.98 -16.27
CA GLU A 9 0.55 42.77 -17.06
C GLU A 9 1.90 42.43 -17.70
N GLY A 10 2.28 41.15 -17.61
CA GLY A 10 3.57 40.59 -17.94
C GLY A 10 3.87 39.47 -16.95
N HIS A 11 3.00 38.45 -16.86
CA HIS A 11 3.10 37.23 -17.68
C HIS A 11 4.50 36.59 -17.62
N ASP A 12 4.83 36.05 -16.45
CA ASP A 12 5.70 34.87 -16.34
C ASP A 12 4.95 33.80 -15.54
N LEU A 13 3.76 33.43 -16.06
CA LEU A 13 3.23 32.11 -15.75
C LEU A 13 4.15 31.13 -16.45
N HIS A 14 5.16 30.66 -15.72
CA HIS A 14 5.83 29.42 -16.04
C HIS A 14 4.72 28.40 -16.33
N PRO A 15 4.65 27.81 -17.53
CA PRO A 15 3.75 26.70 -17.75
C PRO A 15 4.29 25.57 -16.90
N GLU A 16 3.90 25.55 -15.61
CA GLU A 16 3.80 24.31 -14.89
C GLU A 16 2.96 23.44 -15.81
N SER A 17 3.64 22.51 -16.47
CA SER A 17 3.05 21.64 -17.45
C SER A 17 2.06 20.78 -16.70
N THR A 18 0.83 21.29 -16.56
CA THR A 18 -0.31 20.54 -16.08
C THR A 18 -0.62 19.55 -17.19
N ARG A 19 0.16 18.47 -17.26
CA ARG A 19 -0.10 17.34 -18.15
C ARG A 19 -1.47 16.81 -17.75
N PRO A 20 -2.52 16.98 -18.58
CA PRO A 20 -3.88 16.65 -18.17
C PRO A 20 -4.11 15.13 -18.01
N ASP A 21 -3.14 14.29 -18.39
CA ASP A 21 -3.27 12.82 -18.44
C ASP A 21 -2.72 12.07 -17.22
N ARG A 22 -2.01 12.73 -16.30
CA ARG A 22 -1.58 12.09 -15.03
C ARG A 22 -2.73 11.87 -14.04
N SER A 23 -3.91 12.43 -14.32
CA SER A 23 -5.08 12.40 -13.44
C SER A 23 -5.70 11.00 -13.26
N TYR A 24 -5.34 10.03 -14.10
CA TYR A 24 -5.94 8.69 -14.09
C TYR A 24 -4.99 7.56 -13.66
N TRP A 25 -3.75 7.89 -13.30
CA TRP A 25 -2.73 6.89 -12.99
C TRP A 25 -1.97 7.22 -11.70
N TYR A 26 -1.64 6.18 -10.94
CA TYR A 26 -0.70 6.22 -9.84
C TYR A 26 0.59 5.51 -10.25
N THR A 27 1.71 6.20 -10.11
CA THR A 27 3.05 5.60 -10.20
C THR A 27 3.39 4.88 -8.89
N VAL A 28 4.49 4.13 -8.90
CA VAL A 28 5.04 3.54 -7.67
C VAL A 28 5.32 4.60 -6.62
N ASP A 29 5.90 5.74 -7.02
CA ASP A 29 6.29 6.78 -6.07
C ASP A 29 5.05 7.51 -5.52
N ASP A 30 3.99 7.68 -6.31
CA ASP A 30 2.71 8.20 -5.79
C ASP A 30 2.14 7.31 -4.68
N LEU A 31 2.13 5.99 -4.89
CA LEU A 31 1.59 5.05 -3.90
C LEU A 31 2.46 4.96 -2.63
N VAL A 32 3.79 5.08 -2.77
CA VAL A 32 4.72 4.99 -1.65
C VAL A 32 4.78 6.30 -0.87
N ASP A 33 5.04 7.41 -1.56
CA ASP A 33 5.37 8.69 -0.95
C ASP A 33 4.12 9.49 -0.56
N HIS A 34 3.00 9.32 -1.28
CA HIS A 34 1.76 10.05 -1.00
C HIS A 34 0.71 9.20 -0.27
N LEU A 35 0.63 7.90 -0.54
CA LEU A 35 -0.36 7.01 0.09
C LEU A 35 0.23 6.07 1.16
N GLY A 36 1.56 6.06 1.34
CA GLY A 36 2.22 5.34 2.43
C GLY A 36 2.31 3.82 2.24
N TYR A 37 2.07 3.31 1.02
CA TYR A 37 2.24 1.90 0.73
C TYR A 37 3.72 1.49 0.76
N ARG A 38 3.98 0.23 1.12
CA ARG A 38 5.32 -0.34 0.95
C ARG A 38 5.50 -0.77 -0.50
N ARG A 39 6.60 -0.37 -1.14
CA ARG A 39 6.93 -0.78 -2.52
C ARG A 39 6.81 -2.28 -2.77
N LYS A 40 7.26 -3.11 -1.80
CA LYS A 40 7.18 -4.57 -1.89
C LYS A 40 5.75 -5.16 -1.91
N ALA A 41 4.76 -4.41 -1.41
CA ALA A 41 3.38 -4.88 -1.32
C ALA A 41 2.53 -4.46 -2.52
N LEU A 42 3.02 -3.57 -3.38
CA LEU A 42 2.22 -3.00 -4.47
C LEU A 42 1.78 -4.04 -5.49
N VAL A 43 2.69 -4.95 -5.87
CA VAL A 43 2.38 -6.03 -6.83
C VAL A 43 1.38 -7.02 -6.23
N ASP A 44 1.53 -7.35 -4.95
CA ASP A 44 0.61 -8.27 -4.26
C ASP A 44 -0.81 -7.68 -4.12
N LEU A 45 -0.91 -6.36 -3.92
CA LEU A 45 -2.18 -5.66 -3.73
C LEU A 45 -2.87 -5.30 -5.05
N PHE A 46 -2.11 -4.76 -6.01
CA PHE A 46 -2.66 -4.15 -7.22
C PHE A 46 -2.33 -4.92 -8.50
N GLY A 47 -1.56 -6.00 -8.41
CA GLY A 47 -1.05 -6.77 -9.55
C GLY A 47 0.12 -6.08 -10.25
N ASP A 48 0.52 -6.62 -11.41
CA ASP A 48 1.61 -6.05 -12.20
C ASP A 48 1.28 -4.62 -12.69
N ALA A 49 2.26 -3.73 -12.58
CA ALA A 49 2.14 -2.38 -13.09
C ALA A 49 2.03 -2.39 -14.63
N THR A 50 1.17 -1.54 -15.16
CA THR A 50 0.94 -1.41 -16.61
C THR A 50 1.73 -0.22 -17.17
N PRO A 51 2.26 -0.30 -18.41
CA PRO A 51 2.88 0.85 -19.07
C PRO A 51 1.87 2.02 -19.20
N CYS A 52 2.26 3.18 -18.72
CA CYS A 52 1.52 4.43 -18.83
C CYS A 52 1.95 5.23 -20.08
N LEU A 53 1.20 6.28 -20.42
CA LEU A 53 1.36 7.07 -21.65
C LEU A 53 2.77 7.68 -21.82
N ASP A 54 3.49 7.88 -20.71
CA ASP A 54 4.83 8.50 -20.67
C ASP A 54 5.98 7.47 -20.55
N GLY A 55 5.70 6.16 -20.66
CA GLY A 55 6.71 5.10 -20.49
C GLY A 55 7.04 4.77 -19.02
N GLU A 56 6.39 5.44 -18.07
CA GLU A 56 6.39 5.07 -16.65
C GLU A 56 5.45 3.88 -16.43
N PHE A 57 5.71 3.08 -15.40
CA PHE A 57 4.83 1.97 -15.00
C PHE A 57 3.96 2.38 -13.82
N GLY A 58 2.68 2.04 -13.88
CA GLY A 58 1.76 2.38 -12.80
C GLY A 58 0.45 1.60 -12.85
N TRP A 59 -0.49 2.04 -12.01
CA TRP A 59 -1.83 1.49 -11.91
C TRP A 59 -2.85 2.58 -12.17
N THR A 60 -3.99 2.20 -12.73
CA THR A 60 -5.08 3.17 -12.90
C THR A 60 -5.65 3.56 -11.53
N VAL A 61 -6.06 4.82 -11.38
CA VAL A 61 -6.74 5.29 -10.16
C VAL A 61 -7.98 4.44 -9.86
N SER A 62 -8.70 4.00 -10.89
CA SER A 62 -9.88 3.14 -10.75
C SER A 62 -9.54 1.74 -10.24
N SER A 63 -8.44 1.13 -10.68
CA SER A 63 -8.00 -0.19 -10.17
C SER A 63 -7.57 -0.10 -8.72
N VAL A 64 -6.79 0.93 -8.35
CA VAL A 64 -6.38 1.17 -6.96
C VAL A 64 -7.60 1.40 -6.08
N ALA A 65 -8.49 2.31 -6.46
CA ALA A 65 -9.70 2.62 -5.70
C ALA A 65 -10.65 1.42 -5.56
N LYS A 66 -10.68 0.51 -6.54
CA LYS A 66 -11.45 -0.73 -6.46
C LYS A 66 -10.87 -1.66 -5.40
N VAL A 67 -9.56 -1.94 -5.44
CA VAL A 67 -8.88 -2.78 -4.45
C VAL A 67 -9.01 -2.18 -3.04
N GLU A 68 -8.83 -0.87 -2.91
CA GLU A 68 -8.97 -0.18 -1.64
C GLU A 68 -10.38 -0.34 -1.06
N ARG A 69 -11.41 -0.17 -1.89
CA ARG A 69 -12.81 -0.24 -1.47
C ARG A 69 -13.27 -1.67 -1.15
N GLU A 70 -12.87 -2.63 -1.97
CA GLU A 70 -13.37 -4.00 -1.91
C GLU A 70 -12.55 -4.91 -0.99
N VAL A 71 -11.26 -4.62 -0.83
CA VAL A 71 -10.33 -5.49 -0.08
C VAL A 71 -9.73 -4.78 1.12
N ILE A 72 -9.00 -3.68 0.90
CA ILE A 72 -8.18 -3.07 1.96
C ILE A 72 -9.07 -2.42 3.03
N ALA A 73 -10.05 -1.60 2.65
CA ALA A 73 -10.90 -0.89 3.61
C ALA A 73 -11.75 -1.84 4.46
N PRO A 74 -12.40 -2.90 3.92
CA PRO A 74 -13.08 -3.90 4.74
C PRO A 74 -12.13 -4.62 5.69
N ALA A 75 -10.96 -5.05 5.22
CA ALA A 75 -9.97 -5.74 6.05
C ALA A 75 -9.42 -4.84 7.17
N LEU A 76 -9.09 -3.59 6.85
CA LEU A 76 -8.63 -2.61 7.83
C LEU A 76 -9.70 -2.27 8.85
N ARG A 77 -10.97 -2.12 8.44
CA ARG A 77 -12.08 -1.91 9.38
C ARG A 77 -12.18 -3.08 10.34
N LEU A 78 -12.20 -4.31 9.82
CA LEU A 78 -12.28 -5.51 10.64
C LEU A 78 -11.12 -5.55 11.63
N ALA A 79 -9.88 -5.36 11.18
CA ALA A 79 -8.69 -5.35 12.03
C ALA A 79 -8.81 -4.27 13.12
N LYS A 80 -9.06 -3.01 12.74
CA LYS A 80 -9.16 -1.88 13.68
C LYS A 80 -10.29 -2.03 14.69
N THR A 81 -11.38 -2.72 14.35
CA THR A 81 -12.47 -2.98 15.31
C THR A 81 -12.27 -4.22 16.15
N SER A 82 -11.36 -5.12 15.77
CA SER A 82 -11.13 -6.39 16.46
C SER A 82 -10.10 -6.30 17.58
N PHE A 83 -9.16 -5.36 17.48
CA PHE A 83 -8.09 -5.18 18.45
C PHE A 83 -8.29 -3.89 19.26
N VAL A 84 -7.89 -3.94 20.53
CA VAL A 84 -7.96 -2.77 21.42
C VAL A 84 -6.86 -1.75 21.08
N ASP A 85 -5.72 -2.25 20.60
CA ASP A 85 -4.52 -1.49 20.25
C ASP A 85 -3.71 -2.22 19.17
N ASP A 86 -2.77 -1.49 18.55
CA ASP A 86 -1.93 -2.01 17.46
C ASP A 86 -0.97 -3.12 17.94
N GLU A 87 -0.51 -3.08 19.20
CA GLU A 87 0.39 -4.10 19.78
C GLU A 87 -0.29 -5.47 19.82
N SER A 88 -1.58 -5.51 20.20
CA SER A 88 -2.38 -6.72 20.20
C SER A 88 -2.55 -7.35 18.81
N ALA A 89 -2.63 -6.50 17.78
CA ALA A 89 -2.66 -6.95 16.38
C ALA A 89 -1.32 -7.55 15.96
N ASP A 90 -0.20 -6.88 16.30
CA ASP A 90 1.16 -7.34 16.00
C ASP A 90 1.50 -8.67 16.68
N VAL A 91 1.09 -8.86 17.95
CA VAL A 91 1.25 -10.14 18.66
C VAL A 91 0.52 -11.28 17.93
N THR A 92 -0.66 -10.99 17.38
CA THR A 92 -1.43 -11.97 16.62
C THR A 92 -0.72 -12.34 15.31
N LEU A 93 -0.19 -11.35 14.58
CA LEU A 93 0.59 -11.58 13.36
C LEU A 93 1.84 -12.40 13.66
N ALA A 94 2.63 -12.02 14.69
CA ALA A 94 3.81 -12.77 15.10
C ALA A 94 3.48 -14.22 15.46
N ARG A 95 2.38 -14.47 16.19
CA ARG A 95 1.96 -15.84 16.54
C ARG A 95 1.60 -16.67 15.30
N VAL A 96 0.98 -16.08 14.27
CA VAL A 96 0.61 -16.80 13.05
C VAL A 96 1.84 -17.06 12.18
N ASP A 97 2.71 -16.06 12.02
CA ASP A 97 3.91 -16.17 11.18
C ASP A 97 4.96 -17.13 11.78
N PHE A 98 5.09 -17.17 13.13
CA PHE A 98 6.07 -18.01 13.83
C PHE A 98 5.47 -19.29 14.44
N GLY A 99 4.15 -19.37 14.62
CA GLY A 99 3.46 -20.53 15.19
C GLY A 99 3.44 -21.79 14.30
N GLY A 100 3.91 -21.67 13.06
CA GLY A 100 4.10 -22.81 12.15
C GLY A 100 5.31 -23.68 12.47
N LEU A 101 6.27 -23.21 13.28
CA LEU A 101 7.54 -23.92 13.54
C LEU A 101 7.59 -24.71 14.85
N ASP A 102 6.63 -24.53 15.77
CA ASP A 102 6.61 -25.27 17.05
C ASP A 102 6.00 -26.68 16.92
N ARG A 103 5.16 -26.90 15.91
CA ARG A 103 4.45 -28.19 15.75
C ARG A 103 5.31 -29.34 15.21
N ALA A 104 6.55 -29.06 14.80
CA ALA A 104 7.48 -30.06 14.26
C ALA A 104 8.49 -30.61 15.29
N GLN A 105 8.55 -30.09 16.52
CA GLN A 105 9.57 -30.51 17.51
C GLN A 105 9.03 -31.18 18.78
N ASN A 106 7.71 -31.28 18.97
CA ASN A 106 7.10 -31.93 20.14
C ASN A 106 6.29 -33.19 19.80
N GLY A 107 6.68 -33.93 18.76
CA GLY A 107 6.29 -35.34 18.62
C GLY A 107 7.15 -36.19 19.56
N PRO A 108 6.60 -37.21 20.25
CA PRO A 108 7.43 -38.11 21.06
C PRO A 108 8.54 -38.68 20.19
N SER A 109 9.77 -38.65 20.70
CA SER A 109 10.92 -39.22 20.01
C SER A 109 10.62 -40.70 19.73
N PRO A 110 11.03 -41.27 18.59
CA PRO A 110 10.94 -42.72 18.35
C PRO A 110 11.63 -43.55 19.44
N ALA A 111 12.51 -42.94 20.24
CA ALA A 111 13.17 -43.53 21.38
C ALA A 111 12.28 -43.66 22.64
N ASP A 112 11.16 -42.93 22.74
CA ASP A 112 10.23 -43.00 23.88
C ASP A 112 9.17 -44.10 23.69
N ILE A 113 9.08 -44.71 22.50
CA ILE A 113 8.21 -45.86 22.23
C ILE A 113 9.00 -47.15 22.50
N VAL A 114 9.38 -47.36 23.76
CA VAL A 114 9.79 -48.68 24.23
C VAL A 114 8.57 -49.31 24.91
N PHE A 115 7.88 -50.17 24.17
CA PHE A 115 6.83 -51.03 24.69
C PHE A 115 7.40 -51.88 25.83
N ALA A 116 6.91 -51.65 27.04
CA ALA A 116 7.01 -52.60 28.13
C ALA A 116 6.36 -53.93 27.67
N ARG A 117 7.15 -55.00 27.69
CA ARG A 117 6.70 -56.38 27.57
C ARG A 117 7.27 -57.19 28.71
#